data_AF-A0A2V1BR80-F1
#
_entry.id   AF-A0A2V1BR80-F1
#
_cell.length_a   1.000
_cell.length_b   1.000
_cell.length_c   1.000
_cell.angle_alpha   90.00
_cell.angle_beta   90.00
_cell.angle_gamma   90.00
#
_symmetry.space_group_name_H-M   'P 1'
#
loop_
_entity.id
_entity.type
_entity.pdbx_description
1 polymer ?
#
loop_
_entity_poly.entity_id
_entity_poly.type
_entity_poly.pdbx_seq_one_letter_code
_entity_poly.pdbx_strand_id
1 'polypeptide(L)'
;YIFINFNLIKIYVFINKSFANNKNLSLQIRFVLAIGSETEKSTGFTFFNNIIYTSFIKYKKITQAVLVSELYIIITRVDILIFLATIVNIITNKLGFLKLPIIVYTDFLFFYKYIIKLGIIKKTFDN
;
A
#
# COMPACT_ATOMS: atom_id res chain seq x y z
N TYR A 1 21.80 -10.15 -6.50
CA TYR A 1 20.49 -10.52 -7.06
C TYR A 1 19.88 -11.58 -6.17
N ILE A 2 18.70 -11.32 -5.60
CA ILE A 2 17.97 -12.30 -4.78
C ILE A 2 17.15 -13.17 -5.73
N PHE A 3 17.26 -14.50 -5.61
CA PHE A 3 16.42 -15.43 -6.34
C PHE A 3 15.01 -15.37 -5.73
N ILE A 4 14.07 -14.76 -6.46
CA ILE A 4 12.68 -14.67 -6.02
C ILE A 4 11.90 -15.81 -6.67
N ASN A 5 11.31 -16.70 -5.87
CA ASN A 5 10.46 -17.78 -6.37
C ASN A 5 9.13 -17.19 -6.85
N PHE A 6 8.93 -17.13 -8.17
CA PHE A 6 7.74 -16.54 -8.81
C PHE A 6 6.41 -17.14 -8.33
N ASN A 7 6.37 -18.39 -7.89
CA ASN A 7 5.15 -19.00 -7.36
C ASN A 7 4.74 -18.46 -5.99
N LEU A 8 5.68 -17.86 -5.24
CA LEU A 8 5.46 -17.28 -3.91
C LEU A 8 5.53 -15.75 -3.93
N ILE A 9 5.67 -15.15 -5.11
CA ILE A 9 5.75 -13.70 -5.24
C ILE A 9 4.41 -13.09 -4.88
N LYS A 10 4.46 -12.10 -4.00
CA LYS A 10 3.37 -11.18 -3.73
C LYS A 10 3.87 -9.75 -3.90
N ILE A 11 2.93 -8.85 -4.10
CA ILE A 11 3.18 -7.42 -4.18
C ILE A 11 2.73 -6.78 -2.89
N TYR A 12 3.62 -6.02 -2.29
CA TYR A 12 3.41 -5.38 -1.01
C TYR A 12 3.34 -3.88 -1.21
N VAL A 13 2.26 -3.30 -0.74
CA VAL A 13 2.02 -1.87 -0.77
C VAL A 13 1.99 -1.37 0.67
N PHE A 14 3.05 -0.69 1.09
CA PHE A 14 3.11 -0.04 2.39
C PHE A 14 2.62 1.40 2.24
N ILE A 15 1.62 1.75 3.03
CA ILE A 15 1.00 3.06 2.97
C ILE A 15 1.05 3.69 4.35
N ASN A 16 1.77 4.80 4.49
CA ASN A 16 1.90 5.54 5.73
C ASN A 16 1.44 7.00 5.54
N LYS A 17 0.77 7.56 6.56
CA LYS A 17 0.44 9.00 6.64
C LYS A 17 1.27 9.62 7.75
N SER A 18 1.85 10.78 7.50
CA SER A 18 2.42 11.60 8.58
C SER A 18 1.91 13.02 8.48
N PHE A 19 1.54 13.58 9.64
CA PHE A 19 1.39 15.02 9.77
C PHE A 19 2.78 15.58 10.06
N ALA A 20 3.28 16.43 9.19
CA ALA A 20 4.51 17.13 9.48
C ALA A 20 4.20 18.22 10.50
N ASN A 21 4.86 18.15 11.66
CA ASN A 21 4.81 19.21 12.68
C ASN A 21 5.63 20.43 12.23
N ASN A 22 5.26 21.01 11.09
CA ASN A 22 5.84 22.22 10.55
C ASN A 22 4.80 23.35 10.57
N LYS A 23 5.27 24.59 10.45
CA LYS A 23 4.44 25.82 10.51
C LYS A 23 3.22 25.80 9.57
N ASN A 24 3.25 24.96 8.53
CA ASN A 24 2.20 24.85 7.52
C ASN A 24 1.21 23.68 7.74
N LEU A 25 1.36 22.93 8.84
CA LEU A 25 0.55 21.73 9.16
C LEU A 25 0.39 20.80 7.94
N SER A 26 1.49 20.54 7.23
CA SER A 26 1.40 19.80 5.96
C SER A 26 1.15 18.32 6.20
N LEU A 27 0.17 17.77 5.50
CA LEU A 27 -0.02 16.33 5.41
C LEU A 27 0.98 15.73 4.42
N GLN A 28 1.51 14.58 4.77
CA GLN A 28 2.36 13.78 3.90
C GLN A 28 1.79 12.36 3.82
N ILE A 29 1.67 11.86 2.60
CA ILE A 29 1.31 10.46 2.35
C ILE A 29 2.48 9.81 1.63
N ARG A 30 2.98 8.71 2.21
CA ARG A 30 4.10 7.93 1.68
C ARG A 30 3.61 6.55 1.26
N PHE A 31 4.07 6.12 0.09
CA PHE A 31 3.81 4.80 -0.45
C PHE A 31 5.14 4.12 -0.80
N VAL A 32 5.26 2.85 -0.45
CA VAL A 32 6.37 1.99 -0.86
C VAL A 32 5.78 0.73 -1.47
N LEU A 33 6.13 0.48 -2.73
CA LEU A 33 5.81 -0.74 -3.46
C LEU A 33 7.03 -1.65 -3.46
N ALA A 34 6.84 -2.88 -3.00
CA ALA A 34 7.86 -3.90 -3.02
C ALA A 34 7.31 -5.19 -3.63
N ILE A 35 8.11 -5.86 -4.46
CA ILE A 35 7.87 -7.26 -4.85
C ILE A 35 8.72 -8.11 -3.95
N GLY A 36 8.12 -9.15 -3.39
CA GLY A 36 8.87 -10.08 -2.56
C GLY A 36 8.15 -11.38 -2.32
N SER A 37 8.86 -12.28 -1.65
CA SER A 37 8.31 -13.50 -1.08
C SER A 37 8.48 -13.46 0.43
N GLU A 38 7.49 -13.97 1.15
CA GLU A 38 7.57 -14.18 2.58
C GLU A 38 7.93 -15.63 2.86
N THR A 39 8.79 -15.84 3.85
CA THR A 39 8.87 -17.12 4.55
C THR A 39 8.33 -16.93 5.96
N GLU A 40 7.26 -17.66 6.27
CA GLU A 40 6.70 -17.71 7.61
C GLU A 40 7.68 -18.42 8.54
N LYS A 41 7.96 -17.80 9.68
CA LYS A 41 8.60 -18.42 10.84
C LYS A 41 7.63 -18.31 12.02
N SER A 42 7.80 -19.17 13.01
CA SER A 42 6.91 -19.30 14.17
C SER A 42 6.69 -18.02 14.99
N THR A 43 7.49 -16.97 14.81
CA THR A 43 7.41 -15.70 15.55
C THR A 43 7.41 -14.46 14.64
N GLY A 44 7.28 -14.61 13.33
CA GLY A 44 7.29 -13.49 12.37
C GLY A 44 7.61 -13.95 10.95
N PHE A 45 7.62 -13.01 10.00
CA PHE A 45 7.93 -13.28 8.60
C PHE A 45 9.27 -12.66 8.20
N THR A 46 10.06 -13.36 7.38
CA THR A 46 11.24 -12.78 6.74
C THR A 46 10.83 -12.29 5.35
N PHE A 47 10.89 -10.97 5.14
CA PHE A 47 10.46 -10.37 3.88
C PHE A 47 11.64 -10.23 2.92
N PHE A 48 11.74 -11.13 1.93
CA PHE A 48 12.72 -11.02 0.86
C PHE A 48 12.11 -10.19 -0.26
N ASN A 49 12.59 -8.96 -0.44
CA ASN A 49 11.98 -8.04 -1.38
C ASN A 49 13.00 -7.27 -2.21
N ASN A 50 12.52 -6.78 -3.35
CA ASN A 50 13.09 -5.64 -4.03
C ASN A 50 12.08 -4.49 -3.96
N ILE A 51 12.52 -3.34 -3.48
CA ILE A 51 11.76 -2.09 -3.59
C ILE A 51 11.70 -1.73 -5.07
N ILE A 52 10.49 -1.61 -5.60
CA ILE A 52 10.26 -1.25 -7.01
C ILE A 52 10.01 0.22 -7.13
N TYR A 53 9.22 0.78 -6.22
CA TYR A 53 8.76 2.15 -6.35
C TYR A 53 8.49 2.76 -4.97
N THR A 54 8.92 4.00 -4.79
CA THR A 54 8.57 4.81 -3.63
C THR A 54 7.99 6.11 -4.11
N SER A 55 6.92 6.55 -3.46
CA SER A 55 6.31 7.84 -3.74
C SER A 55 5.98 8.56 -2.45
N PHE A 56 6.06 9.88 -2.52
CA PHE A 56 5.81 10.75 -1.42
C PHE A 56 5.07 11.98 -1.93
N ILE A 57 3.86 12.19 -1.43
CA ILE A 57 3.02 13.31 -1.81
C ILE A 57 2.83 14.19 -0.58
N LYS A 58 3.20 15.47 -0.72
CA LYS A 58 3.07 16.47 0.33
C LYS A 58 1.96 17.46 -0.03
N TYR A 59 0.98 17.59 0.85
CA TYR A 59 -0.12 18.54 0.70
C TYR A 59 0.16 19.77 1.57
N LYS A 60 0.36 20.92 0.90
CA LYS A 60 0.62 22.22 1.54
C LYS A 60 -0.74 22.92 1.69
N LYS A 61 -1.21 23.10 2.93
CA LYS A 61 -2.54 23.64 3.31
C LYS A 61 -3.69 22.62 3.36
N ILE A 62 -3.59 21.66 4.27
CA ILE A 62 -4.81 21.05 4.80
C ILE A 62 -5.25 21.92 5.98
N THR A 63 -5.90 23.02 5.64
CA THR A 63 -6.51 23.93 6.61
C THR A 63 -8.02 23.69 6.61
N GLN A 64 -8.54 23.02 7.67
CA GLN A 64 -9.68 23.49 8.49
C GLN A 64 -10.34 22.42 9.39
N ALA A 65 -10.14 21.12 9.17
CA ALA A 65 -10.65 20.11 10.11
C ALA A 65 -9.91 18.76 9.97
N VAL A 66 -9.65 18.10 11.10
CA VAL A 66 -9.03 16.76 11.16
C VAL A 66 -9.84 15.76 10.34
N LEU A 67 -11.17 15.77 10.45
CA LEU A 67 -12.06 14.86 9.72
C LEU A 67 -11.98 15.01 8.20
N VAL A 68 -11.94 16.24 7.69
CA VAL A 68 -11.83 16.51 6.25
C VAL A 68 -10.47 16.04 5.72
N SER A 69 -9.40 16.24 6.50
CA SER A 69 -8.07 15.71 6.15
C SER A 69 -8.06 14.18 6.08
N GLU A 70 -8.77 13.50 6.98
CA GLU A 70 -8.86 12.05 7.00
C GLU A 70 -9.63 11.50 5.80
N LEU A 71 -10.74 12.12 5.41
CA LEU A 71 -11.47 11.75 4.20
C LEU A 71 -10.62 11.93 2.95
N TYR A 72 -9.93 13.06 2.83
CA TYR A 72 -9.04 13.33 1.70
C TYR A 72 -7.91 12.30 1.60
N ILE A 73 -7.33 11.91 2.75
CA ILE A 73 -6.33 10.84 2.83
C ILE A 73 -6.90 9.51 2.36
N ILE A 74 -8.12 9.14 2.76
CA ILE A 74 -8.76 7.88 2.36
C ILE A 74 -8.91 7.84 0.84
N ILE A 75 -9.52 8.88 0.25
CA ILE A 75 -9.77 8.96 -1.19
C ILE A 75 -8.45 8.85 -1.96
N THR A 76 -7.47 9.69 -1.61
CA THR A 76 -6.15 9.68 -2.24
C THR A 76 -5.48 8.30 -2.15
N ARG A 77 -5.57 7.62 -1.00
CA ARG A 77 -4.99 6.30 -0.82
C ARG A 77 -5.71 5.21 -1.62
N VAL A 78 -7.04 5.29 -1.77
CA VAL A 78 -7.81 4.35 -2.58
C VAL A 78 -7.44 4.51 -4.06
N ASP A 79 -7.40 5.73 -4.57
CA ASP A 79 -7.08 6.00 -5.98
C ASP A 79 -5.68 5.47 -6.34
N ILE A 80 -4.69 5.73 -5.48
CA ILE A 80 -3.33 5.24 -5.66
C ILE A 80 -3.26 3.71 -5.60
N LEU A 81 -4.02 3.08 -4.69
CA LEU A 81 -4.06 1.62 -4.59
C LEU A 81 -4.66 0.99 -5.85
N ILE A 82 -5.76 1.53 -6.36
CA ILE A 82 -6.39 1.06 -7.60
C ILE A 82 -5.41 1.24 -8.77
N PHE A 83 -4.80 2.42 -8.89
CA PHE A 83 -3.82 2.70 -9.93
C PHE A 83 -2.65 1.70 -9.90
N LEU A 84 -2.05 1.47 -8.72
CA LEU A 84 -0.98 0.50 -8.54
C LEU A 84 -1.41 -0.91 -8.92
N ALA A 85 -2.57 -1.34 -8.44
CA ALA A 85 -3.10 -2.68 -8.74
C ALA A 85 -3.32 -2.89 -10.24
N THR A 86 -3.85 -1.88 -10.93
CA THR A 86 -4.06 -1.93 -12.38
C THR A 86 -2.74 -1.96 -13.15
N ILE A 87 -1.78 -1.10 -12.80
CA ILE A 87 -0.46 -1.07 -13.46
C ILE A 87 0.28 -2.39 -13.28
N VAL A 88 0.31 -2.89 -12.05
CA VAL A 88 0.88 -4.20 -11.74
C VAL A 88 0.25 -5.28 -12.61
N ASN A 89 -1.09 -5.34 -12.66
CA ASN A 89 -1.81 -6.36 -13.41
C ASN A 89 -1.53 -6.27 -14.92
N ILE A 90 -1.42 -5.05 -15.46
CA ILE A 90 -1.02 -4.82 -16.86
C ILE A 90 0.40 -5.35 -17.12
N ILE A 91 1.34 -5.04 -16.24
CA ILE A 91 2.74 -5.46 -16.37
C ILE A 91 2.85 -6.99 -16.26
N THR A 92 2.23 -7.60 -15.25
CA THR A 92 2.26 -9.07 -15.08
C THR A 92 1.63 -9.78 -16.27
N ASN A 93 0.49 -9.28 -16.77
CA ASN A 93 -0.16 -9.84 -17.96
C ASN A 93 0.75 -9.75 -19.20
N LYS A 94 1.40 -8.61 -19.43
CA LYS A 94 2.32 -8.43 -20.56
C LYS A 94 3.55 -9.33 -20.47
N LEU A 95 4.01 -9.64 -19.26
CA LEU A 95 5.15 -10.52 -19.01
C LEU A 95 4.77 -12.01 -18.97
N GLY A 96 3.48 -12.35 -19.14
CA GLY A 96 2.98 -13.73 -19.06
C GLY A 96 2.96 -14.32 -17.66
N PHE A 97 3.05 -13.49 -16.61
CA PHE A 97 2.96 -13.93 -15.23
C PHE A 97 1.50 -14.07 -14.79
N LEU A 98 1.26 -15.04 -13.90
CA LEU A 98 -0.01 -15.14 -13.18
C LEU A 98 -0.27 -13.88 -12.37
N LYS A 99 -1.55 -13.56 -12.17
CA LYS A 99 -1.97 -12.41 -11.38
C LYS A 99 -1.42 -12.54 -9.95
N LEU A 100 -0.49 -11.65 -9.61
CA LEU A 100 0.16 -11.65 -8.30
C LEU A 100 -0.79 -11.09 -7.23
N PRO A 101 -0.87 -11.70 -6.04
CA PRO A 101 -1.64 -11.15 -4.94
C PRO A 101 -1.03 -9.82 -4.46
N ILE A 102 -1.90 -8.86 -4.15
CA ILE A 102 -1.51 -7.55 -3.62
C ILE A 102 -1.89 -7.51 -2.14
N ILE A 103 -0.90 -7.33 -1.29
CA ILE A 103 -1.03 -7.17 0.16
C ILE A 103 -0.80 -5.70 0.50
N VAL A 104 -1.75 -5.10 1.21
CA VAL A 104 -1.70 -3.69 1.59
C VAL A 104 -1.45 -3.58 3.09
N TYR A 105 -0.33 -2.99 3.46
CA TYR A 105 -0.03 -2.64 4.84
C TYR A 105 -0.36 -1.18 5.09
N THR A 106 -1.20 -0.94 6.09
CA THR A 106 -1.57 0.40 6.52
C THR A 106 -1.62 0.48 8.04
N ASP A 107 -1.18 1.61 8.56
CA ASP A 107 -1.35 2.02 9.95
C ASP A 107 -2.72 2.66 10.23
N PHE A 108 -3.53 2.87 9.19
CA PHE A 108 -4.75 3.67 9.27
C PHE A 108 -6.00 2.79 9.23
N LEU A 109 -6.53 2.47 10.41
CA LEU A 109 -7.69 1.58 10.60
C LEU A 109 -8.93 2.00 9.79
N PHE A 110 -9.21 3.30 9.68
CA PHE A 110 -10.35 3.78 8.91
C PHE A 110 -10.23 3.46 7.41
N PHE A 111 -9.02 3.52 6.86
CA PHE A 111 -8.78 3.14 5.47
C PHE A 111 -9.01 1.65 5.26
N TYR A 112 -8.50 0.79 6.14
CA TYR A 112 -8.78 -0.65 6.09
C TYR A 112 -10.30 -0.94 6.11
N LYS A 113 -11.03 -0.35 7.06
CA LYS A 113 -12.50 -0.49 7.16
C LYS A 113 -13.21 -0.04 5.88
N TYR A 114 -12.75 1.07 5.31
CA TYR A 114 -13.34 1.64 4.10
C TYR A 114 -13.13 0.76 2.88
N ILE A 115 -11.92 0.24 2.67
CA ILE A 115 -11.61 -0.62 1.53
C ILE A 115 -12.39 -1.95 1.59
N ILE A 116 -12.55 -2.52 2.78
CA ILE A 116 -13.41 -3.70 2.98
C ILE A 116 -14.86 -3.38 2.61
N LYS A 117 -15.37 -2.23 3.06
CA LYS A 117 -16.74 -1.81 2.76
C LYS A 117 -16.96 -1.59 1.26
N LEU A 118 -15.94 -1.13 0.53
CA LEU A 118 -15.98 -0.98 -0.92
C LEU A 118 -15.82 -2.29 -1.69
N GLY A 119 -15.54 -3.42 -1.03
CA GLY A 119 -15.35 -4.72 -1.69
C GLY A 119 -14.08 -4.81 -2.54
N ILE A 120 -13.15 -3.86 -2.41
CA ILE A 120 -11.88 -3.84 -3.17
C ILE A 120 -10.93 -4.94 -2.68
N ILE A 121 -10.96 -5.27 -1.37
CA ILE A 121 -10.15 -6.35 -0.78
C ILE A 121 -11.07 -7.34 -0.07
N LYS A 122 -10.85 -8.64 -0.28
CA LYS A 122 -11.47 -9.70 0.51
C LYS A 122 -10.74 -9.80 1.86
N LYS A 123 -11.48 -9.74 2.96
CA LYS A 123 -10.90 -9.80 4.31
C LYS A 123 -10.10 -11.10 4.48
N THR A 124 -8.78 -10.99 4.59
CA THR A 124 -7.91 -12.08 5.03
C THR A 124 -7.59 -11.82 6.50
N PHE A 125 -8.02 -12.75 7.36
CA PHE A 125 -7.46 -12.87 8.71
C PHE A 125 -6.25 -13.79 8.55
N ASP A 126 -5.07 -13.27 8.84
CA ASP A 126 -3.93 -14.13 9.13
C ASP A 126 -4.17 -14.68 10.54
N ASN A 127 -4.53 -15.96 10.61
CA ASN A 127 -4.61 -16.74 11.85
C ASN A 127 -3.27 -17.41 12.11
#